data_AF-A0A6P0RS99-F1
#
_entry.id   AF-A0A6P0RS99-F1
#
_cell.length_a   1.000
_cell.length_b   1.000
_cell.length_c   1.000
_cell.angle_alpha   90.00
_cell.angle_beta   90.00
_cell.angle_gamma   90.00
#
_symmetry.space_group_name_H-M   'P 1'
#
loop_
_entity.id
_entity.type
_entity.pdbx_description
1 polymer ?
#
loop_
_entity_poly.entity_id
_entity_poly.type
_entity_poly.pdbx_seq_one_letter_code
_entity_poly.pdbx_strand_id
1 'polypeptide(L)'
;MQQLERRGLNTRVCYERLIRLIEGELPPGLIPSIDHSNLLAIASQENSHYVQIAAAKLFSQEDNQLYHLNLQQQERLCQYLDLLLSGTYQQFEEPMIVELRMEN
;
A
#
# COMPACT_ATOMS: atom_id res chain seq x y z
N MET A 1 -15.50 4.09 -10.35
CA MET A 1 -15.25 2.63 -10.19
C MET A 1 -15.10 1.87 -11.51
N GLN A 2 -15.96 2.06 -12.53
CA GLN A 2 -15.86 1.31 -13.81
C GLN A 2 -14.48 1.36 -14.50
N GLN A 3 -13.73 2.45 -14.36
CA GLN A 3 -12.36 2.54 -14.90
C GLN A 3 -11.38 1.57 -14.22
N LEU A 4 -11.55 1.32 -12.92
CA LEU A 4 -10.74 0.35 -12.18
C LEU A 4 -11.11 -1.08 -12.58
N GLU A 5 -12.39 -1.35 -12.79
CA GLU A 5 -12.87 -2.65 -13.27
C GLU A 5 -12.31 -3.01 -14.64
N ARG A 6 -12.25 -2.03 -15.56
CA ARG A 6 -11.61 -2.21 -16.87
C ARG A 6 -10.11 -2.48 -16.78
N ARG A 7 -9.47 -2.14 -15.67
CA ARG A 7 -8.06 -2.47 -15.37
C ARG A 7 -7.90 -3.78 -14.59
N GLY A 8 -8.96 -4.58 -14.48
CA GLY A 8 -8.93 -5.90 -13.84
C GLY A 8 -9.22 -5.90 -12.34
N LEU A 9 -9.53 -4.75 -11.72
CA LEU A 9 -9.88 -4.71 -10.31
C LEU A 9 -11.34 -5.15 -10.09
N ASN A 10 -11.57 -6.12 -9.23
CA ASN A 10 -12.91 -6.47 -8.80
C ASN A 10 -13.43 -5.43 -7.79
N THR A 11 -14.03 -4.34 -8.29
CA THR A 11 -14.44 -3.23 -7.42
C THR A 11 -15.60 -3.58 -6.49
N ARG A 12 -16.35 -4.65 -6.75
CA ARG A 12 -17.38 -5.17 -5.83
C ARG A 12 -16.76 -5.77 -4.57
N VAL A 13 -15.70 -6.55 -4.74
CA VAL A 13 -14.99 -7.19 -3.61
C VAL A 13 -14.09 -6.20 -2.89
N CYS A 14 -13.39 -5.35 -3.64
CA CYS A 14 -12.42 -4.41 -3.07
C CYS A 14 -13.03 -3.07 -2.62
N TYR A 15 -14.35 -2.89 -2.70
CA TYR A 15 -15.02 -1.60 -2.49
C TYR A 15 -14.60 -0.94 -1.18
N GLU A 16 -14.81 -1.62 -0.04
CA GLU A 16 -14.51 -1.06 1.27
C GLU A 16 -13.03 -0.68 1.42
N ARG A 17 -12.13 -1.51 0.88
CA ARG A 17 -10.69 -1.26 0.94
C ARG A 17 -10.30 -0.04 0.10
N LEU A 18 -10.92 0.13 -1.06
CA LEU A 18 -10.70 1.30 -1.93
C LEU A 18 -11.22 2.57 -1.28
N ILE A 19 -12.41 2.53 -0.68
CA ILE A 19 -12.99 3.69 0.02
C ILE A 19 -12.12 4.09 1.21
N ARG A 20 -11.73 3.14 2.06
CA ARG A 20 -10.82 3.40 3.19
C ARG A 20 -9.50 4.04 2.75
N LEU A 21 -8.90 3.54 1.67
CA LEU A 21 -7.68 4.14 1.10
C LEU A 21 -7.90 5.58 0.65
N ILE A 22 -9.03 5.84 -0.03
CA ILE A 22 -9.42 7.19 -0.46
C ILE A 22 -9.68 8.11 0.75
N GLU A 23 -10.23 7.58 1.84
CA GLU A 23 -10.46 8.31 3.09
C GLU A 23 -9.18 8.53 3.92
N GLY A 24 -8.06 7.93 3.49
CA GLY A 24 -6.73 8.11 4.04
C GLY A 24 -6.27 7.00 4.98
N GLU A 25 -7.01 5.89 5.06
CA GLU A 25 -6.57 4.71 5.80
C GLU A 25 -5.60 3.88 4.93
N LEU A 26 -4.39 3.67 5.43
CA LEU A 26 -3.43 2.79 4.76
C LEU A 26 -3.86 1.32 4.89
N PRO A 27 -3.60 0.48 3.87
CA PRO A 27 -3.88 -0.94 3.97
C PRO A 27 -3.15 -1.56 5.15
N PRO A 28 -3.82 -2.45 5.92
CA PRO A 28 -3.18 -3.14 7.03
C PRO A 28 -1.99 -3.96 6.53
N GLY A 29 -0.89 -3.90 7.27
CA GLY A 29 0.36 -4.59 6.93
C GLY A 29 1.29 -3.81 6.00
N LEU A 30 0.86 -2.67 5.44
CA LEU A 30 1.73 -1.81 4.63
C LEU A 30 2.82 -1.13 5.48
N ILE A 31 2.44 -0.70 6.69
CA ILE A 31 3.36 -0.29 7.75
C ILE A 31 3.00 -1.08 9.01
N PRO A 32 3.92 -1.24 9.98
CA PRO A 32 3.61 -1.98 11.19
C PRO A 32 2.48 -1.32 11.98
N SER A 33 1.57 -2.14 12.53
CA SER A 33 0.51 -1.65 13.39
C SER A 33 1.08 -1.13 14.71
N ILE A 34 0.53 -0.03 15.21
CA ILE A 34 0.88 0.56 16.51
C ILE A 34 0.68 -0.47 17.63
N ASP A 35 -0.34 -1.31 17.54
CA ASP A 35 -0.67 -2.36 18.52
C ASP A 35 0.42 -3.43 18.65
N HIS A 36 1.28 -3.56 17.65
CA HIS A 36 2.36 -4.55 17.60
C HIS A 36 3.75 -3.91 17.62
N SER A 37 3.84 -2.60 17.86
CA SER A 37 5.11 -1.85 17.90
C SER A 37 6.11 -2.46 18.88
N ASN A 38 5.65 -2.92 20.05
CA ASN A 38 6.47 -3.56 21.08
C ASN A 38 7.15 -4.87 20.64
N LEU A 39 6.70 -5.50 19.55
CA LEU A 39 7.30 -6.70 18.97
C LEU A 39 8.46 -6.39 18.02
N LEU A 40 8.65 -5.11 17.66
CA LEU A 40 9.68 -4.66 16.74
C LEU A 40 10.90 -4.16 17.50
N ALA A 41 12.08 -4.34 16.90
CA ALA A 41 13.29 -3.66 17.36
C ALA A 41 13.12 -2.14 17.26
N ILE A 42 13.76 -1.39 18.16
CA ILE A 42 13.71 0.09 18.20
C ILE A 42 14.04 0.70 16.83
N ALA A 43 15.09 0.20 16.17
CA ALA A 43 15.48 0.66 14.84
C ALA A 43 14.37 0.47 13.78
N SER A 44 13.52 -0.53 13.93
CA SER A 44 12.36 -0.74 13.05
C SER A 44 11.19 0.18 13.41
N GLN A 45 10.99 0.47 14.70
CA GLN A 45 9.97 1.43 15.15
C GLN A 45 10.29 2.86 14.66
N GLU A 46 11.58 3.23 14.65
CA GLU A 46 12.09 4.53 14.23
C GLU A 46 12.32 4.65 12.72
N ASN A 47 11.84 3.69 11.93
CA ASN A 47 12.01 3.73 10.48
C ASN A 47 11.32 4.97 9.89
N SER A 48 12.12 5.86 9.30
CA SER A 48 11.68 7.14 8.77
C SER A 48 10.63 6.99 7.65
N HIS A 49 10.65 5.88 6.91
CA HIS A 49 9.64 5.61 5.89
C HIS A 49 8.24 5.46 6.49
N TYR A 50 8.11 4.79 7.64
CA TYR A 50 6.81 4.61 8.30
C TYR A 50 6.22 5.94 8.74
N VAL A 51 7.07 6.79 9.33
CA VAL A 51 6.68 8.15 9.76
C VAL A 51 6.24 8.98 8.55
N GLN A 52 7.01 8.98 7.46
CA GLN A 52 6.72 9.77 6.27
C GLN A 52 5.41 9.33 5.56
N ILE A 53 5.15 8.02 5.49
CA ILE A 53 3.95 7.48 4.84
C ILE A 53 2.70 7.67 5.70
N ALA A 54 2.84 7.65 7.03
CA ALA A 54 1.74 7.93 7.95
C ALA A 54 1.49 9.43 8.16
N ALA A 55 2.43 10.31 7.78
CA ALA A 55 2.36 11.75 8.07
C ALA A 55 1.20 12.48 7.37
N ALA A 56 0.71 11.97 6.24
CA ALA A 56 -0.37 12.60 5.48
C ALA A 56 -1.22 11.57 4.75
N LYS A 57 -2.48 11.95 4.47
CA LYS A 57 -3.39 11.16 3.64
C LYS A 57 -2.99 11.21 2.17
N LEU A 58 -3.23 10.11 1.45
CA LEU A 58 -2.98 10.04 0.01
C LEU A 58 -3.97 10.91 -0.78
N PHE A 59 -5.20 11.05 -0.29
CA PHE A 59 -6.21 11.90 -0.89
C PHE A 59 -6.78 12.89 0.13
N SER A 60 -7.11 14.08 -0.33
CA SER A 60 -7.92 15.06 0.40
C SER A 60 -9.31 15.13 -0.24
N GLN A 61 -10.35 15.14 0.58
CA GLN A 61 -11.72 15.31 0.10
C GLN A 61 -12.01 16.79 -0.15
N GLU A 62 -12.47 17.11 -1.34
CA GLU A 62 -13.14 18.35 -1.69
C GLU A 62 -14.67 18.19 -1.56
N ASP A 63 -15.39 19.29 -1.77
CA ASP A 63 -16.85 19.27 -1.76
C ASP A 63 -17.41 18.23 -2.74
N ASN A 64 -18.57 17.67 -2.39
CA ASN A 64 -19.34 16.81 -3.30
C ASN A 64 -18.66 15.47 -3.70
N GLN A 65 -17.87 14.87 -2.79
CA GLN A 65 -17.18 13.58 -2.99
C GLN A 65 -16.10 13.61 -4.10
N LEU A 66 -15.58 14.79 -4.41
CA LEU A 66 -14.38 14.91 -5.23
C LEU A 66 -13.15 14.69 -4.35
N TYR A 67 -12.15 13.97 -4.86
CA TYR A 67 -10.93 13.67 -4.13
C TYR A 67 -9.73 14.14 -4.92
N HIS A 68 -8.84 14.86 -4.23
CA HIS A 68 -7.58 15.35 -4.79
C HIS A 68 -6.43 14.51 -4.29
N LEU A 69 -5.59 14.05 -5.22
CA LEU A 69 -4.40 13.28 -4.90
C LEU A 69 -3.32 14.21 -4.33
N ASN A 70 -2.77 13.83 -3.18
CA ASN A 70 -1.57 14.45 -2.63
C ASN A 70 -0.35 13.89 -3.36
N LEU A 71 0.16 14.62 -4.35
CA LEU A 71 1.29 14.19 -5.19
C LEU A 71 2.55 13.90 -4.37
N GLN A 72 2.85 14.73 -3.36
CA GLN A 72 4.01 14.49 -2.49
C GLN A 72 3.88 13.18 -1.71
N GLN A 73 2.67 12.88 -1.23
CA GLN A 73 2.43 11.64 -0.50
C GLN A 73 2.40 10.42 -1.42
N GLN A 74 1.91 10.58 -2.65
CA GLN A 74 1.98 9.56 -3.69
C GLN A 74 3.44 9.19 -3.99
N GLU A 75 4.32 10.16 -4.21
CA GLU A 75 5.73 9.92 -4.49
C GLU A 75 6.42 9.16 -3.36
N ARG A 76 6.20 9.58 -2.09
CA ARG A 76 6.72 8.87 -0.91
C ARG A 76 6.24 7.43 -0.83
N LEU A 77 4.95 7.20 -1.10
CA LEU A 77 4.38 5.86 -1.07
C LEU A 77 4.97 4.98 -2.17
N CYS A 78 5.08 5.48 -3.40
CA CYS A 78 5.69 4.75 -4.51
C CYS A 78 7.16 4.40 -4.22
N GLN A 79 7.97 5.35 -3.75
CA GLN A 79 9.37 5.11 -3.38
C GLN A 79 9.51 4.03 -2.30
N TYR A 80 8.60 4.01 -1.33
CA TYR A 80 8.60 2.98 -0.31
C TYR A 80 8.22 1.61 -0.83
N LEU A 81 7.20 1.53 -1.70
CA LEU A 81 6.82 0.28 -2.35
C LEU A 81 7.97 -0.27 -3.22
N ASP A 82 8.67 0.59 -3.95
CA ASP A 82 9.84 0.21 -4.73
C ASP A 82 10.97 -0.32 -3.83
N LEU A 83 11.21 0.33 -2.68
CA LEU A 83 12.17 -0.14 -1.69
C LEU A 83 11.80 -1.52 -1.14
N LEU A 84 10.53 -1.73 -0.79
CA LEU A 84 10.04 -3.04 -0.33
C LEU A 84 10.26 -4.13 -1.39
N LEU A 85 10.00 -3.79 -2.66
CA LEU A 85 10.14 -4.74 -3.76
C LEU A 85 11.59 -5.02 -4.15
N SER A 86 12.51 -4.09 -3.91
CA SER A 86 13.92 -4.20 -4.31
C SER A 86 14.64 -5.43 -3.75
N GLY A 87 14.18 -5.94 -2.61
CA GLY A 87 14.71 -7.14 -1.97
C GLY A 87 13.89 -8.41 -2.22
N THR A 88 12.86 -8.35 -3.08
CA THR A 88 11.90 -9.45 -3.27
C THR A 88 11.96 -10.01 -4.69
N TYR A 89 11.79 -11.33 -4.80
CA TYR A 89 11.66 -11.98 -6.11
C TYR A 89 10.27 -11.75 -6.74
N GLN A 90 9.23 -11.59 -5.92
CA GLN A 90 7.86 -11.31 -6.36
C GLN A 90 7.64 -9.81 -6.53
N GLN A 91 7.35 -9.37 -7.74
CA GLN A 91 6.99 -7.97 -8.06
C GLN A 91 5.46 -7.78 -8.11
N PHE A 92 4.97 -6.54 -8.27
CA PHE A 92 3.52 -6.26 -8.37
C PHE A 92 2.90 -6.49 -9.77
N GLU A 93 3.71 -6.84 -10.77
CA GLU A 93 3.28 -6.96 -12.16
C GLU A 93 2.54 -8.27 -12.41
N GLU A 94 3.24 -9.41 -12.29
CA GLU A 94 2.68 -10.75 -12.48
C GLU A 94 3.04 -11.64 -11.28
N PRO A 95 2.14 -12.52 -10.83
CA PRO A 95 2.47 -13.55 -9.85
C PRO A 95 3.68 -14.36 -10.32
N MET A 96 4.70 -14.48 -9.47
CA MET A 96 5.88 -15.30 -9.71
C MET A 96 5.43 -16.76 -9.78
N ILE A 97 5.59 -17.35 -10.95
CA ILE A 97 5.34 -18.78 -11.14
C ILE A 97 6.56 -19.53 -10.60
N VAL A 98 6.41 -20.13 -9.42
CA VAL A 98 7.44 -20.99 -8.85
C VAL A 98 7.29 -22.39 -9.47
N GLU A 99 8.25 -22.79 -10.30
CA GLU A 99 8.38 -24.17 -10.73
C GLU A 99 8.89 -25.01 -9.56
N LEU A 100 7.98 -25.70 -8.87
CA LEU A 100 8.33 -26.70 -7.88
C LEU A 100 8.97 -27.90 -8.60
N ARG A 101 10.30 -27.93 -8.64
CA ARG A 101 11.04 -29.10 -9.12
C ARG A 101 10.89 -30.21 -8.08
N MET A 102 10.26 -31.30 -8.49
CA MET A 102 10.28 -32.56 -7.75
C MET A 102 11.67 -33.17 -7.96
N GLU A 103 12.51 -33.21 -6.92
CA GLU A 103 13.76 -33.95 -6.96
C GLU A 103 13.45 -35.46 -6.96
N ASN A 104 14.01 -36.19 -7.93
CA ASN A 104 13.94 -37.66 -8.08
C ASN A 104 15.07 -38.34 -7.31
#